data_AF-A0A7S2JKT0-F1
#
_entry.id   AF-A0A7S2JKT0-F1
#
_cell.length_a   1.000
_cell.length_b   1.000
_cell.length_c   1.000
_cell.angle_alpha   90.00
_cell.angle_beta   90.00
_cell.angle_gamma   90.00
#
_symmetry.space_group_name_H-M   'P 1'
#
loop_
_entity.id
_entity.type
_entity.pdbx_description
1 polymer ?
#
loop_
_entity_poly.entity_id
_entity_poly.type
_entity_poly.pdbx_seq_one_letter_code
_entity_poly.pdbx_strand_id
1 'polypeptide(L)'
;GSDSLQHQGESLARQRSAELVMLRAREALPGADAVVVMGDLNTFEDRLGATYTALLKASQGDFADVRDLGPEPDAGRSGSSWEGWETNSYCRQIKGDQRYDQMLVSRGVRVLRTAVPEERFQ
;
A
#
# COMPACT_ATOMS: atom_id res chain seq x y z
N GLY A 1 -6.49 -13.15 -26.77
CA GLY A 1 -5.48 -12.92 -25.72
C GLY A 1 -6.14 -12.31 -24.50
N SER A 2 -6.96 -13.11 -23.81
CA SER A 2 -7.83 -12.69 -22.70
C SER A 2 -7.37 -13.17 -21.33
N ASP A 3 -6.31 -13.99 -21.25
CA ASP A 3 -5.88 -14.62 -19.98
C ASP A 3 -4.98 -13.75 -19.08
N SER A 4 -4.51 -12.59 -19.54
CA SER A 4 -3.48 -11.82 -18.82
C SER A 4 -4.00 -10.80 -17.82
N LEU A 5 -5.33 -10.64 -17.66
CA LEU A 5 -5.92 -9.65 -16.75
C LEU A 5 -6.41 -10.26 -15.43
N GLN A 6 -6.71 -11.57 -15.37
CA GLN A 6 -7.33 -12.18 -14.19
C GLN A 6 -6.36 -12.55 -13.04
N HIS A 7 -5.05 -12.61 -13.27
CA HIS A 7 -4.07 -13.02 -12.23
C HIS A 7 -3.18 -11.89 -11.70
N GLN A 8 -3.53 -10.63 -11.99
CA GLN A 8 -2.63 -9.51 -11.67
C GLN A 8 -2.61 -9.11 -10.19
N GLY A 9 -3.54 -9.57 -9.35
CA GLY A 9 -3.53 -9.36 -7.89
C GLY A 9 -2.65 -10.38 -7.14
N GLU A 10 -2.42 -11.55 -7.74
CA GLU A 10 -1.91 -12.75 -7.06
C GLU A 10 -0.39 -12.97 -7.24
N SER A 11 0.36 -12.00 -7.77
CA SER A 11 1.80 -12.16 -8.01
C SER A 11 2.55 -12.62 -6.75
N LEU A 12 3.03 -13.87 -6.76
CA LEU A 12 3.82 -14.45 -5.66
C LEU A 12 5.10 -13.66 -5.41
N ALA A 13 5.72 -13.10 -6.45
CA ALA A 13 6.92 -12.29 -6.31
C ALA A 13 6.66 -11.01 -5.49
N ARG A 14 5.52 -10.34 -5.72
CA ARG A 14 5.13 -9.15 -4.92
C ARG A 14 4.78 -9.51 -3.50
N GLN A 15 4.00 -10.59 -3.31
CA GLN A 15 3.69 -11.09 -1.97
C GLN A 15 4.97 -11.40 -1.18
N ARG A 16 5.93 -12.08 -1.81
CA ARG A 16 7.22 -12.41 -1.19
C ARG A 16 8.06 -11.16 -0.90
N SER A 17 8.06 -10.19 -1.81
CA SER A 17 8.75 -8.91 -1.59
C SER A 17 8.16 -8.15 -0.39
N ALA A 18 6.82 -8.05 -0.32
CA ALA A 18 6.13 -7.44 0.81
C ALA A 18 6.43 -8.15 2.14
N GLU A 19 6.45 -9.48 2.12
CA GLU A 19 6.82 -10.31 3.28
C GLU A 19 8.25 -10.00 3.76
N LEU A 20 9.22 -9.95 2.84
CA LEU A 20 10.63 -9.69 3.16
C LEU A 20 10.86 -8.28 3.71
N VAL A 21 10.21 -7.26 3.14
CA VAL A 21 10.30 -5.88 3.65
C VAL A 21 9.77 -5.80 5.08
N MET A 22 8.63 -6.44 5.34
CA MET A 22 8.02 -6.44 6.68
C MET A 22 8.87 -7.24 7.69
N LEU A 23 9.47 -8.36 7.29
CA LEU A 23 10.41 -9.09 8.15
C LEU A 23 11.62 -8.23 8.55
N ARG A 24 12.20 -7.48 7.60
CA ARG A 24 13.28 -6.54 7.90
C ARG A 24 12.84 -5.40 8.82
N ALA A 25 11.63 -4.89 8.64
CA ALA A 25 11.09 -3.86 9.52
C ALA A 25 10.92 -4.38 10.97
N ARG A 26 10.49 -5.63 11.13
CA ARG A 26 10.37 -6.28 12.44
C ARG A 26 11.71 -6.52 13.11
N GLU A 27 12.73 -6.93 12.35
CA GLU A 27 14.10 -7.07 12.85
C GLU A 27 14.65 -5.74 13.41
N ALA A 28 14.19 -4.60 12.89
CA ALA A 28 14.60 -3.27 13.35
C ALA A 28 13.86 -2.78 14.61
N LEU A 29 12.69 -3.34 14.97
CA LEU A 29 11.87 -2.87 16.09
C LEU A 29 12.59 -2.76 17.43
N PRO A 30 13.41 -3.75 17.87
CA PRO A 30 14.02 -3.69 19.20
C PRO A 30 15.01 -2.53 19.40
N GLY A 31 15.51 -1.94 18.31
CA GLY A 31 16.53 -0.89 18.34
C GLY A 31 16.05 0.47 17.84
N ALA A 32 14.76 0.64 17.56
CA ALA A 32 14.21 1.85 16.95
C ALA A 32 13.06 2.43 17.78
N ASP A 33 13.00 3.76 17.88
CA ASP A 33 11.86 4.45 18.51
C ASP A 33 10.58 4.31 17.67
N ALA A 34 10.73 4.19 16.36
CA ALA A 34 9.65 3.95 15.41
C ALA A 34 10.20 3.27 14.15
N VAL A 35 9.41 2.40 13.54
CA VAL A 35 9.70 1.80 12.23
C VAL A 35 8.53 2.07 11.31
N VAL A 36 8.82 2.49 10.08
CA VAL A 36 7.83 2.76 9.04
C VAL A 36 8.15 1.89 7.82
N VAL A 37 7.14 1.18 7.31
CA VAL A 37 7.17 0.50 6.01
C VAL A 37 6.29 1.31 5.06
N MET A 38 6.89 1.93 4.05
CA MET A 38 6.15 2.80 3.13
C MET A 38 6.68 2.80 1.70
N GLY A 39 5.80 3.15 0.76
CA GLY A 39 6.09 3.35 -0.66
C GLY A 39 5.12 2.58 -1.55
N ASP A 40 5.43 2.53 -2.85
CA ASP A 40 4.72 1.71 -3.81
C ASP A 40 5.05 0.23 -3.58
N LEU A 41 4.11 -0.47 -2.94
CA LEU A 41 4.21 -1.91 -2.68
C LEU A 41 3.42 -2.73 -3.70
N ASN A 42 2.90 -2.08 -4.75
CA ASN A 42 2.09 -2.69 -5.79
C ASN A 42 0.96 -3.58 -5.22
N THR A 43 0.26 -3.07 -4.20
CA THR A 43 -0.91 -3.71 -3.60
C THR A 43 -2.16 -3.52 -4.46
N PHE A 44 -2.30 -4.35 -5.49
CA PHE A 44 -3.53 -4.42 -6.27
C PHE A 44 -4.71 -4.82 -5.37
N GLU A 45 -5.88 -4.27 -5.64
CA GLU A 45 -7.11 -4.44 -4.84
C GLU A 45 -6.99 -3.88 -3.41
N ASP A 46 -6.02 -2.98 -3.18
CA ASP A 46 -5.73 -2.34 -1.89
C ASP A 46 -5.77 -3.36 -0.74
N ARG A 47 -6.69 -3.18 0.23
CA ARG A 47 -6.78 -4.00 1.45
C ARG A 47 -7.28 -5.41 1.20
N LEU A 48 -7.94 -5.65 0.08
CA LEU A 48 -8.49 -6.96 -0.28
C LEU A 48 -7.45 -7.82 -1.01
N GLY A 49 -6.36 -7.20 -1.48
CA GLY A 49 -5.33 -7.86 -2.28
C GLY A 49 -4.45 -8.85 -1.51
N ALA A 50 -3.96 -9.85 -2.23
CA ALA A 50 -3.04 -10.85 -1.68
C ALA A 50 -1.70 -10.24 -1.21
N THR A 51 -1.23 -9.17 -1.88
CA THR A 51 0.03 -8.51 -1.51
C THR A 51 -0.11 -7.74 -0.19
N TYR A 52 -1.22 -7.02 0.00
CA TYR A 52 -1.51 -6.36 1.27
C TYR A 52 -1.72 -7.38 2.40
N THR A 53 -2.44 -8.47 2.11
CA THR A 53 -2.62 -9.59 3.05
C THR A 53 -1.29 -10.20 3.50
N ALA A 54 -0.36 -10.45 2.57
CA ALA A 54 0.98 -10.96 2.87
C ALA A 54 1.75 -10.00 3.79
N LEU A 55 1.64 -8.69 3.52
CA LEU A 55 2.28 -7.66 4.31
C LEU A 55 1.74 -7.60 5.76
N LEU A 56 0.42 -7.63 5.93
CA LEU A 56 -0.20 -7.66 7.27
C LEU A 56 0.11 -8.96 8.02
N LYS A 57 0.10 -10.10 7.34
CA LYS A 57 0.44 -11.38 7.98
C LYS A 57 1.90 -11.39 8.48
N ALA A 58 2.82 -10.88 7.66
CA ALA A 58 4.23 -10.78 8.02
C ALA A 58 4.49 -9.82 9.19
N SER A 59 3.63 -8.82 9.38
CA SER A 59 3.75 -7.86 10.48
C SER A 59 3.50 -8.48 11.85
N GLN A 60 2.80 -9.62 11.91
CA GLN A 60 2.39 -10.30 13.15
C GLN A 60 1.67 -9.39 14.16
N GLY A 61 1.03 -8.33 13.65
CA GLY A 61 0.36 -7.35 14.50
C GLY A 61 1.30 -6.30 15.11
N ASP A 62 2.61 -6.35 14.86
CA ASP A 62 3.57 -5.35 15.37
C ASP A 62 3.43 -3.99 14.68
N PHE A 63 2.80 -3.96 13.50
CA PHE A 63 2.55 -2.75 12.70
C PHE A 63 1.04 -2.52 12.51
N ALA A 64 0.68 -1.27 12.29
CA ALA A 64 -0.67 -0.85 11.93
C ALA A 64 -0.62 0.02 10.67
N ASP A 65 -1.65 -0.08 9.84
CA ASP A 65 -1.88 0.84 8.72
C ASP A 65 -2.19 2.24 9.29
N VAL A 66 -1.50 3.26 8.81
CA VAL A 66 -1.68 4.64 9.29
C VAL A 66 -3.12 5.14 9.09
N ARG A 67 -3.85 4.60 8.11
CA ARG A 67 -5.26 4.89 7.84
C ARG A 67 -6.19 4.41 8.96
N ASP A 68 -5.74 3.47 9.79
CA ASP A 68 -6.51 2.97 10.95
C ASP A 68 -6.20 3.75 12.24
N LEU A 69 -5.20 4.64 12.23
CA LEU A 69 -4.68 5.29 13.43
C LEU A 69 -5.03 6.78 13.53
N GLY A 70 -5.50 7.39 12.45
CA GLY A 70 -5.85 8.80 12.42
C GLY A 70 -6.76 9.14 11.25
N PRO A 71 -7.26 10.39 11.18
CA PRO A 71 -8.09 10.83 10.07
C PRO A 71 -7.30 10.77 8.76
N GLU A 72 -7.96 10.30 7.70
CA GLU A 72 -7.51 10.40 6.31
C GLU A 72 -8.39 11.39 5.55
N PRO A 73 -8.04 12.70 5.49
CA PRO A 73 -8.79 13.64 4.67
C PRO A 73 -8.65 13.28 3.20
N ASP A 74 -9.77 13.27 2.49
CA ASP A 74 -9.77 13.19 1.03
C ASP A 74 -9.25 14.50 0.45
N ALA A 75 -8.15 14.42 -0.28
CA ALA A 75 -7.54 15.57 -0.96
C ALA A 75 -7.83 15.58 -2.47
N GLY A 76 -8.97 15.02 -2.89
CA GLY A 76 -9.44 15.03 -4.27
C GLY A 76 -9.16 13.72 -5.04
N ARG A 77 -8.72 12.66 -4.34
CA ARG A 77 -8.37 11.36 -4.94
C ARG A 77 -9.02 10.17 -4.24
N SER A 78 -9.95 10.42 -3.31
CA SER A 78 -10.52 9.39 -2.47
C SER A 78 -9.39 8.56 -1.83
N GLY A 79 -9.49 7.23 -1.90
CA GLY A 79 -8.45 6.31 -1.47
C GLY A 79 -7.40 5.98 -2.53
N SER A 80 -7.47 6.45 -3.77
CA SER A 80 -6.57 6.01 -4.86
C SER A 80 -5.19 6.67 -4.76
N SER A 81 -4.10 5.90 -4.98
CA SER A 81 -2.72 6.44 -4.96
C SER A 81 -2.11 6.66 -6.34
N TRP A 82 -2.57 5.93 -7.37
CA TRP A 82 -2.16 6.17 -8.76
C TRP A 82 -3.19 5.63 -9.75
N GLU A 83 -3.61 6.47 -10.69
CA GLU A 83 -4.54 6.10 -11.77
C GLU A 83 -3.80 6.01 -13.12
N GLY A 84 -2.70 6.76 -13.25
CA GLY A 84 -1.98 6.94 -14.50
C GLY A 84 -2.56 8.07 -15.35
N TRP A 85 -2.26 8.08 -16.65
CA TRP A 85 -2.69 9.07 -17.64
C TRP A 85 -3.69 8.46 -18.62
N GLU A 86 -4.77 9.18 -18.93
CA GLU A 86 -5.83 8.74 -19.85
C GLU A 86 -5.30 8.22 -21.18
N THR A 87 -4.26 8.87 -21.71
CA THR A 87 -3.69 8.60 -23.04
C THR A 87 -2.62 7.50 -23.06
N ASN A 88 -2.21 6.96 -21.90
CA ASN A 88 -1.13 6.00 -21.83
C ASN A 88 -1.69 4.58 -21.61
N SER A 89 -1.38 3.67 -22.52
CA SER A 89 -1.85 2.27 -22.49
C SER A 89 -1.27 1.44 -21.35
N TYR A 90 -0.20 1.90 -20.71
CA TYR A 90 0.36 1.32 -19.49
C TYR A 90 -0.32 1.83 -18.21
N CYS A 91 -1.23 2.80 -18.34
CA CYS A 91 -1.96 3.36 -17.21
C CYS A 91 -3.11 2.45 -16.78
N ARG A 92 -3.20 2.26 -15.46
CA ARG A 92 -4.02 1.21 -14.87
C ARG A 92 -5.40 1.72 -14.42
N GLN A 93 -5.75 2.97 -14.73
CA GLN A 93 -7.05 3.64 -14.52
C GLN A 93 -8.28 2.80 -14.94
N ILE A 94 -8.15 1.95 -15.96
CA ILE A 94 -9.26 1.09 -16.45
C ILE A 94 -9.66 0.04 -15.39
N LYS A 95 -8.86 -0.15 -14.34
CA LYS A 95 -9.05 -1.17 -13.28
C LYS A 95 -9.76 -0.62 -12.04
N GLY A 96 -10.33 0.58 -12.13
CA GLY A 96 -10.97 1.28 -11.02
C GLY A 96 -9.97 1.84 -10.02
N ASP A 97 -10.48 2.26 -8.87
CA ASP A 97 -9.69 2.86 -7.79
C ASP A 97 -8.67 1.85 -7.22
N GLN A 98 -7.40 2.24 -7.16
CA GLN A 98 -6.31 1.39 -6.68
C GLN A 98 -5.38 2.16 -5.75
N ARG A 99 -4.99 1.50 -4.65
CA ARG A 99 -3.99 1.99 -3.70
C ARG A 99 -2.75 1.11 -3.77
N TYR A 100 -1.72 1.57 -4.48
CA TYR A 100 -0.44 0.87 -4.54
C TYR A 100 0.51 1.30 -3.42
N ASP A 101 0.37 2.56 -3.00
CA ASP A 101 1.17 3.16 -1.95
C ASP A 101 0.58 2.85 -0.58
N GLN A 102 1.36 2.16 0.22
CA GLN A 102 0.98 1.77 1.56
C GLN A 102 1.92 2.45 2.56
N MET A 103 1.42 2.68 3.77
CA MET A 103 2.22 3.15 4.89
C MET A 103 1.77 2.43 6.16
N LEU A 104 2.67 1.63 6.71
CA LEU A 104 2.47 0.94 7.98
C LEU A 104 3.52 1.40 8.97
N VAL A 105 3.09 1.59 10.22
CA VAL A 105 3.95 2.07 11.30
C VAL A 105 3.92 1.11 12.47
N SER A 106 5.06 0.97 13.14
CA SER A 106 5.16 0.23 14.39
C SER A 106 4.12 0.71 15.39
N ARG A 107 3.45 -0.22 16.08
CA ARG A 107 2.45 0.11 17.09
C ARG A 107 3.03 1.00 18.19
N GLY A 108 2.18 1.86 18.76
CA GLY A 108 2.58 2.84 19.78
C GLY A 108 2.95 4.21 19.21
N VAL A 109 3.19 4.32 17.90
CA VAL A 109 3.35 5.61 17.24
C VAL A 109 2.00 6.29 17.07
N ARG A 110 1.91 7.56 17.49
CA ARG A 110 0.72 8.39 17.30
C ARG A 110 0.71 8.98 15.89
N VAL A 111 -0.29 8.63 15.10
CA VAL A 111 -0.57 9.24 13.79
C VAL A 111 -1.57 10.38 13.98
N LEU A 112 -1.22 11.60 13.52
CA LEU A 112 -2.12 12.76 13.62
C LEU A 112 -3.09 12.85 12.44
N ARG A 113 -2.61 12.53 11.24
CA ARG A 113 -3.36 12.48 9.98
C ARG A 113 -2.55 11.77 8.90
N THR A 114 -3.22 11.25 7.88
CA THR A 114 -2.64 10.76 6.62
C THR A 114 -3.48 11.28 5.44
N ALA A 115 -2.98 11.30 4.21
CA ALA A 115 -3.76 11.68 3.02
C ALA A 115 -3.04 11.22 1.75
N VAL A 116 -3.77 11.11 0.63
CA VAL A 116 -3.16 11.06 -0.71
C VAL A 116 -3.35 12.39 -1.40
N PRO A 117 -2.28 13.15 -1.69
CA PRO A 117 -2.41 14.40 -2.41
C PRO A 117 -2.84 14.17 -3.86
N GLU A 118 -3.73 15.04 -4.36
CA GLU A 118 -4.05 15.11 -5.79
C GLU A 118 -2.88 15.73 -6.57
N GLU A 119 -2.18 14.94 -7.38
CA GLU A 119 -1.29 15.45 -8.42
C GLU A 119 -2.13 15.89 -9.63
N ARG A 120 -2.77 17.05 -9.60
CA ARG A 120 -3.34 17.61 -10.84
C ARG A 120 -2.22 17.93 -11.80
N PHE A 121 -2.26 17.32 -12.99
CA PHE A 121 -1.68 17.97 -14.16
C PHE A 121 -2.57 19.18 -14.46
N GLN A 122 -2.11 20.38 -14.10
CA GLN A 122 -2.61 21.60 -14.71
C GLN A 122 -1.99 21.77 -16.09
#